data_AF-A0A3A4R667-F1
#
_entry.id   AF-A0A3A4R667-F1
#
_cell.length_a   1.000
_cell.length_b   1.000
_cell.length_c   1.000
_cell.angle_alpha   90.00
_cell.angle_beta   90.00
_cell.angle_gamma   90.00
#
_symmetry.space_group_name_H-M   'P 1'
#
loop_
_entity.id
_entity.type
_entity.pdbx_description
1 polymer ?
#
loop_
_entity_poly.entity_id
_entity_poly.type
_entity_poly.pdbx_seq_one_letter_code
_entity_poly.pdbx_strand_id
1 'polypeptide(L)'
;MRKILFYITVYAEKSSIEITNTLYSNVMYDVGACCGSLDACLHAYCLLPTSFHALFDLDPAQLNQFASALQKLWRRLISSDTRDTSDCALIRVCPVEKNRFAYDLSLYIHSLPLFCGIVIDTAEYRFSSFDAYCHIQKNQSVDTGNILSLVTSGSIPGFKTRRYQSDLMEFTARKWLHLNVYSSSQCFGSLVFRRFVKSYMRSFGCERYGQENVMPFCRDQREQ
;
A
#
# COMPACT_ATOMS: atom_id res chain seq x y z
N MET A 1 6.41 -23.49 3.50
CA MET A 1 4.97 -23.16 3.39
C MET A 1 4.78 -22.18 2.25
N ARG A 2 3.60 -22.13 1.61
CA ARG A 2 3.37 -21.25 0.45
C ARG A 2 2.97 -19.86 0.95
N LYS A 3 3.85 -18.87 0.75
CA LYS A 3 3.53 -17.46 0.98
C LYS A 3 2.55 -16.97 -0.09
N ILE A 4 1.70 -16.02 0.28
CA ILE A 4 0.80 -15.34 -0.65
C ILE A 4 0.89 -13.83 -0.47
N LEU A 5 0.57 -13.12 -1.55
CA LEU A 5 0.53 -11.67 -1.56
C LEU A 5 -0.72 -11.13 -0.86
N PHE A 6 -0.53 -10.13 -0.01
CA PHE A 6 -1.56 -9.39 0.66
C PHE A 6 -1.37 -7.89 0.45
N TYR A 7 -2.43 -7.23 0.02
CA TYR A 7 -2.56 -5.80 0.13
C TYR A 7 -3.03 -5.46 1.54
N ILE A 8 -2.22 -4.71 2.28
CA ILE A 8 -2.52 -4.27 3.63
C ILE A 8 -2.60 -2.75 3.64
N THR A 9 -3.65 -2.22 4.25
CA THR A 9 -3.79 -0.79 4.52
C THR A 9 -4.02 -0.58 6.00
N VAL A 10 -3.22 0.28 6.62
CA VAL A 10 -3.48 0.81 7.95
C VAL A 10 -3.81 2.29 7.81
N TYR A 11 -4.82 2.78 8.52
CA TYR A 11 -5.22 4.19 8.42
C TYR A 11 -5.76 4.74 9.74
N ALA A 12 -5.56 6.05 9.93
CA ALA A 12 -6.22 6.83 10.95
C ALA A 12 -7.59 7.29 10.43
N GLU A 13 -8.63 7.26 11.26
CA GLU A 13 -9.98 7.63 10.82
C GLU A 13 -10.21 9.15 10.83
N LYS A 14 -9.59 9.90 11.75
CA LYS A 14 -9.82 11.35 11.89
C LYS A 14 -8.53 12.17 11.97
N SER A 15 -7.39 11.53 12.20
CA SER A 15 -6.09 12.18 12.30
C SER A 15 -5.27 12.09 11.03
N SER A 16 -4.42 13.11 10.83
CA SER A 16 -3.31 13.09 9.88
C SER A 16 -2.02 13.28 10.64
N ILE A 17 -0.98 12.56 10.22
CA ILE A 17 0.36 12.64 10.79
C ILE A 17 1.24 13.45 9.85
N GLU A 18 2.04 14.36 10.39
CA GLU A 18 3.06 15.03 9.59
C GLU A 18 4.21 14.07 9.29
N ILE A 19 4.46 13.78 7.99
CA ILE A 19 5.52 12.85 7.60
C ILE A 19 6.86 13.59 7.50
N THR A 20 7.67 13.45 8.55
CA THR A 20 9.07 13.85 8.55
C THR A 20 9.99 12.72 8.09
N ASN A 21 11.23 13.04 7.71
CA ASN A 21 12.24 12.02 7.39
C ASN A 21 12.53 11.09 8.58
N THR A 22 12.57 11.64 9.79
CA THR A 22 12.80 10.86 11.01
C THR A 22 11.65 9.90 11.26
N LEU A 23 10.40 10.38 11.15
CA LEU A 23 9.22 9.51 11.27
C LEU A 23 9.26 8.39 10.25
N TYR A 24 9.46 8.73 8.97
CA TYR A 24 9.54 7.77 7.88
C TYR A 24 10.61 6.70 8.13
N SER A 25 11.83 7.09 8.51
CA SER A 25 12.90 6.15 8.84
C SER A 25 12.52 5.20 9.99
N ASN A 26 11.88 5.72 11.04
CA ASN A 26 11.41 4.91 12.17
C ASN A 26 10.33 3.92 11.73
N VAL A 27 9.34 4.37 10.95
CA VAL A 27 8.28 3.50 10.40
C VAL A 27 8.91 2.38 9.58
N MET A 28 9.83 2.69 8.68
CA MET A 28 10.44 1.69 7.80
C MET A 28 11.35 0.73 8.57
N TYR A 29 12.03 1.19 9.63
CA TYR A 29 12.77 0.34 10.55
C TYR A 29 11.84 -0.67 11.25
N ASP A 30 10.74 -0.20 11.83
CA ASP A 30 9.77 -1.06 12.52
C ASP A 30 9.07 -2.04 11.57
N VAL A 31 8.72 -1.60 10.36
CA VAL A 31 8.17 -2.48 9.30
C VAL A 31 9.20 -3.54 8.91
N GLY A 32 10.47 -3.17 8.75
CA GLY A 32 11.56 -4.11 8.49
C GLY A 32 11.72 -5.15 9.61
N ALA A 33 11.61 -4.74 10.87
CA ALA A 33 11.64 -5.65 12.02
C ALA A 33 10.43 -6.60 12.04
N CYS A 34 9.23 -6.11 11.71
CA CYS A 34 8.04 -6.95 11.52
C CYS A 34 8.24 -7.98 10.40
N CYS A 35 8.84 -7.56 9.28
CA CYS A 35 9.15 -8.45 8.16
C CYS A 35 10.14 -9.54 8.56
N GLY A 36 11.24 -9.19 9.25
CA GLY A 36 12.25 -10.17 9.67
C GLY A 36 11.74 -11.17 10.70
N SER A 37 10.93 -10.73 11.67
CA SER A 37 10.40 -11.60 12.73
C SER A 37 9.31 -12.58 12.26
N LEU A 38 8.60 -12.24 11.18
CA LEU A 38 7.47 -13.01 10.67
C LEU A 38 7.71 -13.52 9.25
N ASP A 39 8.98 -13.60 8.82
CA ASP A 39 9.37 -14.05 7.48
C ASP A 39 8.49 -13.46 6.36
N ALA A 40 8.17 -12.17 6.46
CA ALA A 40 7.38 -11.45 5.47
C ALA A 40 8.31 -10.65 4.54
N CYS A 41 7.87 -10.42 3.31
CA CYS A 41 8.57 -9.62 2.32
C CYS A 41 7.72 -8.42 1.92
N LEU A 42 8.31 -7.22 1.93
CA LEU A 42 7.65 -6.01 1.47
C LEU A 42 7.97 -5.77 -0.02
N HIS A 43 6.94 -5.68 -0.85
CA HIS A 43 7.09 -5.52 -2.30
C HIS A 43 6.82 -4.11 -2.79
N ALA A 44 5.82 -3.43 -2.24
CA ALA A 44 5.52 -2.04 -2.58
C ALA A 44 4.89 -1.34 -1.39
N TYR A 45 5.14 -0.04 -1.22
CA TYR A 45 4.41 0.75 -0.22
C TYR A 45 4.28 2.23 -0.61
N CYS A 46 3.34 2.89 0.05
CA CYS A 46 3.20 4.34 0.11
C CYS A 46 2.74 4.73 1.51
N LEU A 47 3.51 5.59 2.17
CA LEU A 47 3.19 6.18 3.46
C LEU A 47 2.55 7.56 3.22
N LEU A 48 1.27 7.71 3.51
CA LEU A 48 0.51 8.96 3.42
C LEU A 48 0.24 9.53 4.83
N PRO A 49 -0.10 10.82 4.95
CA PRO A 49 -0.40 11.43 6.25
C PRO A 49 -1.50 10.69 7.04
N THR A 50 -2.47 10.10 6.35
CA THR A 50 -3.62 9.44 6.98
C THR A 50 -3.55 7.91 6.92
N SER A 51 -2.63 7.34 6.14
CA SER A 51 -2.60 5.89 5.89
C SER A 51 -1.27 5.35 5.42
N PHE A 52 -1.05 4.07 5.66
CA PHE A 52 0.05 3.29 5.08
C PHE A 52 -0.55 2.20 4.21
N HIS A 53 -0.17 2.19 2.93
CA HIS A 53 -0.59 1.21 1.95
C HIS A 53 0.60 0.37 1.54
N ALA A 54 0.48 -0.95 1.60
CA ALA A 54 1.59 -1.83 1.28
C ALA A 54 1.13 -3.17 0.68
N LEU A 55 2.04 -3.76 -0.09
CA LEU A 55 1.94 -5.09 -0.65
C LEU A 55 3.00 -5.98 0.00
N PHE A 56 2.55 -6.99 0.74
CA PHE A 56 3.43 -7.93 1.43
C PHE A 56 3.26 -9.35 0.88
N ASP A 57 4.33 -10.13 0.85
CA ASP A 57 4.28 -11.59 0.72
C ASP A 57 4.53 -12.21 2.09
N LEU A 58 3.59 -12.98 2.62
CA LEU A 58 3.70 -13.61 3.94
C LEU A 58 2.92 -14.92 4.01
N ASP A 59 3.25 -15.73 5.02
CA ASP A 59 2.48 -16.92 5.34
C ASP A 59 1.09 -16.51 5.88
N PRO A 60 -0.02 -17.03 5.31
CA PRO A 60 -1.36 -16.80 5.85
C PRO A 60 -1.50 -17.12 7.34
N ALA A 61 -0.75 -18.10 7.86
CA ALA A 61 -0.78 -18.46 9.28
C ALA A 61 -0.24 -17.34 10.19
N GLN A 62 0.62 -16.47 9.67
CA GLN A 62 1.21 -15.34 10.40
C GLN A 62 0.45 -14.03 10.18
N LEU A 63 -0.55 -14.01 9.30
CA LEU A 63 -1.25 -12.78 8.91
C LEU A 63 -1.82 -12.02 10.10
N ASN A 64 -2.49 -12.70 11.02
CA ASN A 64 -3.13 -12.04 12.17
C ASN A 64 -2.09 -11.39 13.09
N GLN A 65 -0.96 -12.06 13.29
CA GLN A 65 0.16 -11.54 14.09
C GLN A 65 0.80 -10.34 13.40
N PHE A 66 1.05 -10.43 12.09
CA PHE A 66 1.61 -9.36 11.28
C PHE A 66 0.71 -8.12 11.25
N ALA A 67 -0.58 -8.32 10.98
CA ALA A 67 -1.59 -7.27 10.98
C ALA A 67 -1.68 -6.57 12.35
N SER A 68 -1.65 -7.33 13.44
CA SER A 68 -1.66 -6.79 14.81
C SER A 68 -0.40 -5.97 15.12
N ALA A 69 0.77 -6.42 14.66
CA ALA A 69 2.03 -5.70 14.82
C ALA A 69 2.01 -4.35 14.07
N LEU A 70 1.57 -4.35 12.81
CA LEU A 70 1.40 -3.13 12.02
C LEU A 70 0.36 -2.18 12.62
N GLN A 71 -0.75 -2.70 13.13
CA GLN A 71 -1.77 -1.88 13.78
C GLN A 71 -1.22 -1.23 15.06
N LYS A 72 -0.46 -1.97 15.89
CA LYS A 72 0.20 -1.43 17.09
C LYS A 72 1.21 -0.34 16.74
N LEU A 73 2.03 -0.57 15.70
CA LEU A 73 2.93 0.44 15.16
C LEU A 73 2.17 1.72 14.84
N TRP A 74 1.10 1.62 14.06
CA TRP A 74 0.34 2.79 13.62
C TRP A 74 -0.35 3.53 14.77
N ARG A 75 -0.93 2.81 15.74
CA ARG A 75 -1.51 3.43 16.95
C ARG A 75 -0.47 4.24 17.71
N ARG A 76 0.75 3.71 17.85
CA ARG A 76 1.85 4.43 18.51
C ARG A 76 2.14 5.75 17.80
N LEU A 77 2.22 5.73 16.46
CA LEU A 77 2.49 6.93 15.66
C LEU A 77 1.40 8.00 15.81
N ILE A 78 0.12 7.60 15.74
CA ILE A 78 -1.00 8.53 15.94
C ILE A 78 -0.95 9.11 17.35
N SER A 79 -0.83 8.26 18.38
CA SER A 79 -0.85 8.69 19.78
C SER A 79 0.32 9.60 20.19
N SER A 80 1.46 9.52 19.48
CA SER A 80 2.59 10.43 19.71
C SER A 80 2.38 11.82 19.10
N ASP A 81 1.55 11.93 18.06
CA ASP A 81 1.32 13.17 17.31
C ASP A 81 0.04 13.88 17.77
N THR A 82 -0.98 13.12 18.16
CA THR A 82 -2.27 13.65 18.61
C THR A 82 -2.44 13.47 20.12
N ARG A 83 -2.73 14.57 20.83
CA ARG A 83 -3.13 14.52 22.27
C ARG A 83 -4.48 13.83 22.49
N ASP A 84 -5.17 13.47 21.41
CA ASP A 84 -6.47 12.83 21.43
C ASP A 84 -6.30 11.32 21.29
N THR A 85 -6.65 10.58 22.35
CA THR A 85 -6.53 9.12 22.44
C THR A 85 -7.71 8.38 21.81
N SER A 86 -8.67 9.12 21.25
CA SER A 86 -9.91 8.57 20.68
C SER A 86 -9.76 7.99 19.27
N ASP A 87 -8.62 8.23 18.62
CA ASP A 87 -8.39 7.79 17.24
C ASP A 87 -7.89 6.34 17.14
N CYS A 88 -8.75 5.48 16.60
CA CYS A 88 -8.43 4.09 16.34
C CYS A 88 -7.67 3.94 15.01
N ALA A 89 -6.49 3.30 15.06
CA ALA A 89 -5.88 2.77 13.84
C ALA A 89 -6.70 1.59 13.32
N LEU A 90 -7.22 1.70 12.11
CA LEU A 90 -7.97 0.65 11.43
C LEU A 90 -7.06 -0.06 10.43
N ILE A 91 -7.20 -1.37 10.32
CA ILE A 91 -6.43 -2.19 9.37
C ILE A 91 -7.36 -2.96 8.44
N ARG A 92 -6.97 -3.03 7.17
CA ARG A 92 -7.64 -3.81 6.12
C ARG A 92 -6.62 -4.69 5.44
N VAL A 93 -7.03 -5.92 5.17
CA VAL A 93 -6.23 -6.90 4.47
C VAL A 93 -7.02 -7.43 3.28
N CYS A 94 -6.38 -7.55 2.13
CA CYS A 94 -6.97 -8.12 0.93
C CYS A 94 -5.97 -9.10 0.28
N PRO A 95 -6.29 -10.39 0.13
CA PRO A 95 -5.43 -11.34 -0.57
C PRO A 95 -5.38 -11.02 -2.08
N VAL A 96 -4.19 -11.18 -2.65
CA VAL A 96 -3.89 -10.87 -4.05
C VAL A 96 -3.59 -12.18 -4.79
N GLU A 97 -4.58 -12.70 -5.51
CA GLU A 97 -4.51 -14.05 -6.11
C GLU A 97 -3.93 -14.04 -7.53
N LYS A 98 -4.02 -12.91 -8.26
CA LYS A 98 -3.61 -12.81 -9.66
C LYS A 98 -2.34 -11.98 -9.79
N ASN A 99 -1.34 -12.53 -10.47
CA ASN A 99 -0.08 -11.83 -10.77
C ASN A 99 -0.33 -10.46 -11.42
N ARG A 100 -1.18 -10.40 -12.45
CA ARG A 100 -1.51 -9.11 -13.10
C ARG A 100 -2.07 -8.09 -12.12
N PHE A 101 -2.93 -8.54 -11.19
CA PHE A 101 -3.49 -7.66 -10.17
C PHE A 101 -2.43 -7.17 -9.19
N ALA A 102 -1.45 -8.01 -8.81
CA ALA A 102 -0.32 -7.59 -7.98
C ALA A 102 0.50 -6.46 -8.62
N TYR A 103 0.76 -6.59 -9.92
CA TYR A 103 1.45 -5.56 -10.70
C TYR A 103 0.64 -4.25 -10.74
N ASP A 104 -0.63 -4.31 -11.14
CA ASP A 104 -1.49 -3.12 -11.24
C ASP A 104 -1.75 -2.49 -9.85
N LEU A 105 -1.70 -3.28 -8.78
CA LEU A 105 -1.79 -2.80 -7.40
C LEU A 105 -0.52 -2.04 -6.98
N SER A 106 0.67 -2.46 -7.42
CA SER A 106 1.89 -1.68 -7.18
C SER A 106 1.80 -0.29 -7.82
N LEU A 107 1.31 -0.21 -9.07
CA LEU A 107 1.07 1.06 -9.76
C LEU A 107 0.05 1.92 -9.00
N TYR A 108 -1.04 1.30 -8.52
CA TYR A 108 -2.02 1.97 -7.67
C TYR A 108 -1.37 2.56 -6.41
N ILE A 109 -0.56 1.77 -5.70
CA ILE A 109 0.12 2.20 -4.46
C ILE A 109 1.00 3.42 -4.72
N HIS A 110 1.80 3.44 -5.80
CA HIS A 110 2.66 4.59 -6.12
C HIS A 110 1.90 5.79 -6.68
N SER A 111 0.70 5.58 -7.22
CA SER A 111 -0.18 6.66 -7.68
C SER A 111 -0.96 7.36 -6.56
N LEU A 112 -0.97 6.79 -5.35
CA LEU A 112 -1.75 7.32 -4.22
C LEU A 112 -1.47 8.79 -3.88
N PRO A 113 -0.22 9.27 -3.82
CA PRO A 113 0.07 10.68 -3.52
C PRO A 113 -0.58 11.64 -4.53
N LEU A 114 -0.58 11.25 -5.81
CA LEU A 114 -1.23 11.99 -6.88
C LEU A 114 -2.76 11.96 -6.74
N PHE A 115 -3.34 10.78 -6.44
CA PHE A 115 -4.79 10.64 -6.24
C PHE A 115 -5.32 11.40 -5.03
N CYS A 116 -4.47 11.62 -4.02
CA CYS A 116 -4.79 12.42 -2.84
C CYS A 116 -4.46 13.89 -2.99
N GLY A 117 -4.01 14.33 -4.17
CA GLY A 117 -3.66 15.73 -4.44
C GLY A 117 -2.49 16.26 -3.59
N ILE A 118 -1.61 15.36 -3.13
CA ILE A 118 -0.43 15.73 -2.32
C ILE A 118 0.69 16.25 -3.22
N VAL A 119 0.83 15.64 -4.40
CA VAL A 119 1.84 15.98 -5.42
C VAL A 119 1.18 16.02 -6.79
N ILE A 120 1.82 16.71 -7.74
CA ILE A 120 1.41 16.71 -9.16
C ILE A 120 2.15 15.65 -9.98
N ASP A 121 3.30 15.18 -9.49
CA ASP A 121 4.09 14.09 -10.06
C ASP A 121 4.42 13.08 -8.95
N THR A 122 4.20 11.80 -9.22
CA THR A 122 4.55 10.70 -8.30
C THR A 122 6.03 10.71 -7.90
N ALA A 123 6.93 11.19 -8.77
CA ALA A 123 8.36 11.30 -8.49
C ALA A 123 8.69 12.33 -7.39
N GLU A 124 7.80 13.27 -7.10
CA GLU A 124 7.99 14.25 -6.02
C GLU A 124 7.75 13.64 -4.63
N TYR A 125 7.09 12.48 -4.55
CA TYR A 125 6.69 11.87 -3.29
C TYR A 125 7.65 10.79 -2.79
N ARG A 126 8.64 11.23 -2.02
CA ARG A 126 9.72 10.37 -1.48
C ARG A 126 9.30 9.32 -0.44
N PHE A 127 8.11 9.42 0.15
CA PHE A 127 7.65 8.51 1.21
C PHE A 127 6.93 7.27 0.66
N SER A 128 7.48 6.70 -0.41
CA SER A 128 6.95 5.53 -1.08
C SER A 128 8.09 4.65 -1.60
N SER A 129 7.77 3.43 -2.02
CA SER A 129 8.76 2.56 -2.66
C SER A 129 8.94 2.84 -4.15
N PHE A 130 8.37 3.93 -4.70
CA PHE A 130 8.43 4.24 -6.13
C PHE A 130 9.87 4.31 -6.66
N ASP A 131 10.77 4.97 -5.91
CA ASP A 131 12.18 5.10 -6.28
C ASP A 131 12.89 3.75 -6.44
N ALA A 132 12.52 2.74 -5.63
CA ALA A 132 13.07 1.39 -5.72
C ALA A 132 12.66 0.67 -7.02
N TYR A 133 11.57 1.09 -7.65
CA TYR A 133 11.09 0.57 -8.93
C TYR A 133 11.70 1.32 -10.12
N CYS A 134 12.01 2.61 -9.92
CA CYS A 134 12.46 3.54 -10.95
C CYS A 134 13.98 3.71 -11.04
N HIS A 135 14.71 3.30 -10.01
CA HIS A 135 16.15 3.37 -9.99
C HIS A 135 16.72 1.97 -9.79
N ILE A 136 17.87 1.68 -10.44
CA ILE A 136 18.65 0.47 -10.20
C ILE A 136 19.42 0.63 -8.88
N GLN A 137 18.77 1.15 -7.85
CA GLN A 137 19.29 1.21 -6.50
C GLN A 137 18.53 0.22 -5.66
N LYS A 138 19.27 -0.71 -5.05
CA LYS A 138 18.71 -1.74 -4.20
C LYS A 138 18.28 -1.08 -2.88
N ASN A 139 17.00 -0.80 -2.74
CA ASN A 139 16.45 -0.43 -1.44
C ASN A 139 16.40 -1.71 -0.58
N GLN A 140 17.16 -1.75 0.52
CA GLN A 140 17.31 -2.97 1.33
C GLN A 140 15.97 -3.45 1.93
N SER A 141 14.99 -2.57 2.08
CA SER A 141 13.72 -2.88 2.72
C SER A 141 12.61 -3.33 1.77
N VAL A 142 12.85 -3.34 0.46
CA VAL A 142 11.82 -3.66 -0.55
C VAL A 142 12.36 -4.63 -1.60
N ASP A 143 11.65 -5.73 -1.82
CA ASP A 143 11.91 -6.63 -2.95
C ASP A 143 11.03 -6.25 -4.14
N THR A 144 11.63 -5.58 -5.13
CA THR A 144 10.96 -5.22 -6.37
C THR A 144 11.01 -6.34 -7.41
N GLY A 145 11.84 -7.36 -7.22
CA GLY A 145 12.12 -8.41 -8.21
C GLY A 145 10.88 -9.21 -8.57
N ASN A 146 10.11 -9.64 -7.58
CA ASN A 146 8.88 -10.40 -7.79
C ASN A 146 7.86 -9.61 -8.62
N ILE A 147 7.61 -8.34 -8.28
CA ILE A 147 6.62 -7.53 -9.00
C ILE A 147 7.12 -7.13 -10.39
N LEU A 148 8.38 -6.71 -10.51
CA LEU A 148 8.98 -6.36 -11.81
C LEU A 148 9.14 -7.57 -12.73
N SER A 149 9.16 -8.80 -12.20
CA SER A 149 9.14 -10.03 -13.01
C SER A 149 7.83 -10.22 -13.77
N LEU A 150 6.74 -9.58 -13.33
CA LEU A 150 5.42 -9.65 -13.93
C LEU A 150 5.26 -8.75 -15.16
N VAL A 151 6.20 -7.82 -15.37
CA VAL A 151 6.35 -7.06 -16.61
C VAL A 151 6.97 -7.98 -17.66
N THR A 152 6.37 -8.05 -18.85
CA THR A 152 6.83 -8.93 -19.93
C THR A 152 8.32 -8.74 -20.27
N SER A 153 8.92 -9.83 -20.73
CA SER A 153 10.34 -10.07 -20.91
C SER A 153 11.01 -9.11 -21.90
N GLY A 154 11.56 -8.00 -21.39
CA GLY A 154 12.67 -7.30 -22.01
C GLY A 154 13.97 -7.69 -21.32
N SER A 155 14.94 -8.22 -22.07
CA SER A 155 16.28 -8.60 -21.60
C SER A 155 17.25 -7.43 -21.43
N ILE A 156 16.83 -6.22 -21.79
CA ILE A 156 17.66 -5.01 -21.71
C ILE A 156 17.70 -4.50 -20.27
N PRO A 157 18.90 -4.24 -19.69
CA PRO A 157 19.03 -3.59 -18.39
C PRO A 157 18.22 -2.28 -18.31
N GLY A 158 17.45 -2.12 -17.24
CA GLY A 158 16.58 -0.96 -17.04
C GLY A 158 15.32 -0.92 -17.90
N PHE A 159 15.05 -1.92 -18.77
CA PHE A 159 13.79 -2.00 -19.51
C PHE A 159 12.59 -2.08 -18.56
N LYS A 160 12.65 -2.97 -17.57
CA LYS A 160 11.56 -3.17 -16.61
C LYS A 160 11.24 -1.89 -15.83
N THR A 161 12.28 -1.17 -15.42
CA THR A 161 12.21 0.13 -14.75
C THR A 161 11.55 1.20 -15.63
N ARG A 162 12.03 1.40 -16.87
CA ARG A 162 11.42 2.36 -17.81
C ARG A 162 9.98 1.98 -18.17
N ARG A 163 9.73 0.68 -18.32
CA ARG A 163 8.39 0.17 -18.61
C ARG A 163 7.45 0.43 -17.43
N TYR A 164 7.92 0.23 -16.19
CA TYR A 164 7.17 0.57 -14.99
C TYR A 164 6.77 2.04 -14.93
N GLN A 165 7.71 2.95 -15.21
CA GLN A 165 7.43 4.39 -15.27
C GLN A 165 6.37 4.72 -16.32
N SER A 166 6.53 4.18 -17.53
CA SER A 166 5.55 4.36 -18.62
C SER A 166 4.17 3.81 -18.25
N ASP A 167 4.12 2.61 -17.66
CA ASP A 167 2.88 1.98 -17.23
C ASP A 167 2.22 2.76 -16.08
N LEU A 168 3.00 3.37 -15.19
CA LEU A 168 2.48 4.25 -14.14
C LEU A 168 1.88 5.53 -14.72
N MET A 169 2.55 6.18 -15.68
CA MET A 169 2.00 7.36 -16.37
C MET A 169 0.71 7.03 -17.13
N GLU A 170 0.66 5.88 -17.80
CA GLU A 170 -0.55 5.42 -18.48
C GLU A 170 -1.66 5.07 -17.48
N PHE A 171 -1.30 4.42 -16.37
CA PHE A 171 -2.22 4.07 -15.29
C PHE A 171 -2.84 5.31 -14.66
N THR A 172 -2.03 6.31 -14.33
CA THR A 172 -2.50 7.58 -13.78
C THR A 172 -3.37 8.27 -14.83
N ALA A 173 -2.91 8.49 -16.07
CA ALA A 173 -3.71 9.17 -17.10
C ALA A 173 -5.10 8.55 -17.34
N ARG A 174 -5.17 7.22 -17.45
CA ARG A 174 -6.44 6.50 -17.66
C ARG A 174 -7.37 6.58 -16.46
N LYS A 175 -6.83 6.53 -15.23
CA LYS A 175 -7.63 6.47 -14.00
C LYS A 175 -7.93 7.83 -13.38
N TRP A 176 -7.08 8.84 -13.60
CA TRP A 176 -7.28 10.23 -13.13
C TRP A 176 -8.59 10.80 -13.71
N LEU A 177 -8.95 10.41 -14.94
CA LEU A 177 -10.22 10.80 -15.57
C LEU A 177 -11.47 10.22 -14.88
N HIS A 178 -11.35 9.12 -14.12
CA HIS A 178 -12.48 8.46 -13.46
C HIS A 178 -12.50 8.62 -11.93
N LEU A 179 -11.38 9.05 -11.36
CA LEU A 179 -11.22 9.33 -9.94
C LEU A 179 -11.15 10.84 -9.79
N ASN A 180 -12.32 11.52 -9.73
CA ASN A 180 -12.40 12.94 -9.40
C ASN A 180 -11.43 13.27 -8.26
N VAL A 181 -10.50 14.22 -8.50
CA VAL A 181 -9.48 14.67 -7.54
C VAL A 181 -10.13 14.85 -6.17
N TYR A 182 -9.77 14.01 -5.21
CA TYR A 182 -10.37 14.03 -3.88
C TYR A 182 -9.65 15.04 -3.01
N SER A 183 -10.39 15.72 -2.13
CA SER A 183 -9.74 16.43 -1.01
C SER A 183 -8.97 15.42 -0.16
N SER A 184 -7.87 15.82 0.47
CA SER A 184 -7.06 14.98 1.36
C SER A 184 -7.91 14.24 2.43
N SER A 185 -9.03 14.85 2.86
CA SER A 185 -10.04 14.29 3.77
C SER A 185 -10.95 13.20 3.18
N GLN A 186 -10.91 12.93 1.88
CA GLN A 186 -11.67 11.86 1.22
C GLN A 186 -10.79 10.67 0.80
N CYS A 187 -9.48 10.80 0.97
CA CYS A 187 -8.51 9.73 0.75
C CYS A 187 -8.49 8.64 1.83
N PHE A 188 -9.41 8.66 2.80
CA PHE A 188 -9.54 7.59 3.79
C PHE A 188 -9.72 6.25 3.08
N GLY A 189 -8.74 5.35 3.29
CA GLY A 189 -8.34 4.23 2.44
C GLY A 189 -9.40 3.18 2.08
N SER A 190 -10.67 3.39 2.43
CA SER A 190 -11.79 2.58 1.97
C SER A 190 -12.31 2.97 0.59
N LEU A 191 -12.50 4.26 0.31
CA LEU A 191 -13.29 4.68 -0.85
C LEU A 191 -12.47 4.62 -2.14
N VAL A 192 -11.25 5.16 -2.10
CA VAL A 192 -10.31 5.15 -3.24
C VAL A 192 -9.97 3.72 -3.63
N PHE A 193 -9.62 2.87 -2.66
CA PHE A 193 -9.31 1.46 -2.92
C PHE A 193 -10.54 0.68 -3.44
N ARG A 194 -11.73 0.85 -2.83
CA ARG A 194 -12.97 0.21 -3.32
C ARG A 194 -13.28 0.61 -4.75
N ARG A 195 -13.06 1.89 -5.11
CA ARG A 195 -13.24 2.38 -6.49
C ARG A 195 -12.20 1.81 -7.43
N PHE A 196 -10.94 1.72 -7.01
CA PHE A 196 -9.88 1.05 -7.76
C PHE A 196 -10.24 -0.41 -8.05
N VAL A 197 -10.62 -1.19 -7.04
CA VAL A 197 -11.04 -2.59 -7.19
C VAL A 197 -12.24 -2.68 -8.11
N LYS A 198 -13.30 -1.89 -7.90
CA LYS A 198 -14.49 -1.88 -8.78
C LYS A 198 -14.13 -1.57 -10.24
N SER A 199 -13.29 -0.57 -10.48
CA SER A 199 -12.81 -0.19 -11.81
C SER A 199 -11.98 -1.30 -12.46
N TYR A 200 -11.08 -1.93 -11.69
CA TYR A 200 -10.29 -3.07 -12.14
C TYR A 200 -11.19 -4.25 -12.54
N MET A 201 -12.12 -4.63 -11.66
CA MET A 201 -13.02 -5.76 -11.92
C MET A 201 -13.90 -5.56 -13.16
N ARG A 202 -14.36 -4.33 -13.42
CA ARG A 202 -15.08 -3.98 -14.66
C ARG A 202 -14.21 -4.13 -15.91
N SER A 203 -12.95 -3.68 -15.84
CA SER A 203 -12.03 -3.67 -16.98
C SER A 203 -11.55 -5.07 -17.36
N PHE A 204 -11.52 -6.00 -16.40
CA PHE A 204 -11.01 -7.36 -16.58
C PHE A 204 -12.08 -8.46 -16.40
N GLY A 205 -13.37 -8.11 -16.40
CA GLY A 205 -14.49 -9.07 -16.36
C GLY A 205 -14.51 -9.98 -15.14
N CYS A 206 -14.05 -9.50 -13.98
CA CYS A 206 -13.79 -10.35 -12.81
C CYS A 206 -14.75 -10.00 -11.66
N GLU A 207 -15.97 -10.54 -11.67
CA GLU A 207 -17.04 -10.14 -10.73
C GLU A 207 -16.82 -10.58 -9.26
N ARG A 208 -15.90 -11.50 -8.98
CA ARG A 208 -15.77 -12.17 -7.66
C ARG A 208 -15.15 -11.36 -6.51
N TYR A 209 -14.52 -10.22 -6.76
CA TYR A 209 -13.84 -9.45 -5.70
C TYR A 209 -14.75 -8.43 -4.97
N GLY A 210 -16.04 -8.41 -5.30
CA GLY A 210 -16.91 -7.26 -5.05
C GLY A 210 -17.60 -7.17 -3.69
N GLN A 211 -17.76 -8.24 -2.90
CA GLN A 211 -18.73 -8.19 -1.79
C GLN A 211 -18.27 -8.62 -0.39
N GLU A 212 -17.30 -9.52 -0.15
CA GLU A 212 -17.20 -10.12 1.20
C GLU A 212 -15.81 -10.27 1.86
N ASN A 213 -14.69 -10.05 1.17
CA ASN A 213 -13.36 -10.40 1.73
C ASN A 213 -12.56 -9.26 2.38
N VAL A 214 -13.16 -8.09 2.62
CA VAL A 214 -12.51 -7.05 3.45
C VAL A 214 -12.83 -7.38 4.90
N MET A 215 -11.99 -8.17 5.56
CA MET A 215 -12.14 -8.40 7.00
C MET A 215 -11.91 -7.06 7.73
N PRO A 216 -12.93 -6.48 8.39
CA PRO A 216 -12.69 -5.38 9.31
C PRO A 216 -12.05 -5.97 10.57
N PHE A 217 -10.74 -5.78 10.74
CA PHE A 217 -10.05 -6.07 12.01
C PHE A 217 -10.32 -4.93 13.00
N CYS A 218 -11.59 -4.81 13.38
CA CYS A 218 -12.04 -3.96 14.47
C CYS A 218 -13.30 -4.61 15.05
N ARG A 219 -13.13 -5.73 15.77
CA ARG A 219 -14.10 -6.10 16.79
C ARG A 219 -13.72 -5.33 18.05
N ASP A 220 -14.61 -4.45 18.50
CA ASP A 220 -14.56 -3.87 19.84
C ASP A 220 -14.35 -5.02 20.85
N GLN A 221 -13.22 -5.03 21.55
CA GLN A 221 -13.04 -5.86 22.75
C GLN A 221 -13.58 -5.10 23.98
N ARG A 222 -14.83 -4.66 23.91
CA ARG A 222 -15.59 -4.21 25.07
C ARG A 222 -16.80 -5.11 25.22
N GLU A 223 -16.56 -6.33 25.67
CA GLU A 223 -17.53 -7.23 26.32
C GLU A 223 -16.78 -8.51 26.69
N GLN A 224 -16.06 -8.44 27.82
CA GLN A 224 -15.75 -9.56 28.71
C GLN A 224 -15.31 -8.99 30.06
#